data_AF-A0A950R3I7-F1
#
_entry.id   AF-A0A950R3I7-F1
#
_cell.length_a   1.000
_cell.length_b   1.000
_cell.length_c   1.000
_cell.angle_alpha   90.00
_cell.angle_beta   90.00
_cell.angle_gamma   90.00
#
_symmetry.space_group_name_H-M   'P 1'
#
loop_
_entity.id
_entity.type
_entity.pdbx_description
1 polymer ?
#
loop_
_entity_poly.entity_id
_entity_poly.type
_entity_poly.pdbx_seq_one_letter_code
_entity_poly.pdbx_strand_id
1 'polypeptide(L)'
;MNIETIQDAILASGLDGWLFFDHHRRDPLAYRILGIPGHVTATRRWYYFIPAKGAPRKLVHRIESQILDALPGSKQAYSSWQEQHTRLKDMLSGCSRIAMQYSPNCAIPYVSLVDAGTVELVRSLGVEIVSSANMVQEFEARLSEKQFAAHIEAGRRVDRARREAFEFIGQRIRSGERINDYDVKQFILKQFEQNGLTTDHGPIVAVNEHASDPHYEPTSDAASPIRRGDFVLIDMW
;
A
#
# COMPACT_ATOMS: atom_id res chain seq x y z
N MET A 1 -4.99 -15.51 6.66
CA MET A 1 -3.57 -15.62 6.30
C MET A 1 -3.29 -17.06 5.86
N ASN A 2 -2.79 -17.26 4.64
CA ASN A 2 -2.31 -18.57 4.19
C ASN A 2 -0.79 -18.62 4.34
N ILE A 3 -0.29 -19.41 5.28
CA ILE A 3 1.16 -19.54 5.53
C ILE A 3 1.87 -20.15 4.33
N GLU A 4 1.26 -21.13 3.65
CA GLU A 4 1.87 -21.80 2.50
C GLU A 4 2.19 -20.81 1.39
N THR A 5 1.25 -19.91 1.08
CA THR A 5 1.47 -18.85 0.07
C THR A 5 2.60 -17.90 0.46
N ILE A 6 2.75 -17.57 1.75
CA ILE A 6 3.87 -16.76 2.23
C ILE A 6 5.19 -17.52 2.10
N GLN A 7 5.20 -18.80 2.44
CA GLN A 7 6.38 -19.66 2.30
C GLN A 7 6.81 -19.83 0.84
N ASP A 8 5.86 -19.97 -0.07
CA ASP A 8 6.12 -20.01 -1.51
C ASP A 8 6.77 -18.72 -2.02
N ALA A 9 6.27 -17.55 -1.58
CA ALA A 9 6.86 -16.25 -1.95
C ALA A 9 8.28 -16.08 -1.39
N ILE A 10 8.51 -16.53 -0.15
CA ILE A 10 9.84 -16.54 0.48
C ILE A 10 10.80 -17.44 -0.33
N LEU A 11 10.36 -18.65 -0.68
CA LEU A 11 11.15 -19.60 -1.47
C LEU A 11 11.46 -19.07 -2.88
N ALA A 12 10.47 -18.50 -3.56
CA ALA A 12 10.63 -17.90 -4.88
C ALA A 12 11.61 -16.71 -4.85
N SER A 13 11.68 -16.00 -3.72
CA SER A 13 12.63 -14.91 -3.49
C SER A 13 14.03 -15.38 -3.09
N GLY A 14 14.25 -16.69 -2.93
CA GLY A 14 15.54 -17.26 -2.52
C GLY A 14 15.96 -16.87 -1.09
N LEU A 15 14.98 -16.75 -0.18
CA LEU A 15 15.18 -16.35 1.21
C LEU A 15 14.90 -17.51 2.17
N ASP A 16 15.47 -17.44 3.38
CA ASP A 16 15.28 -18.44 4.44
C ASP A 16 14.03 -18.16 5.27
N GLY A 17 13.49 -16.94 5.20
CA GLY A 17 12.27 -16.57 5.90
C GLY A 17 11.95 -15.08 5.84
N TRP A 18 10.83 -14.72 6.46
CA TRP A 18 10.38 -13.36 6.65
C TRP A 18 10.18 -13.11 8.14
N LEU A 19 10.93 -12.15 8.69
CA LEU A 19 10.80 -11.69 10.06
C LEU A 19 9.93 -10.44 10.10
N PHE A 20 8.71 -10.59 10.62
CA PHE A 20 7.86 -9.47 10.99
C PHE A 20 8.22 -8.99 12.40
N PHE A 21 8.16 -7.69 12.59
CA PHE A 21 8.46 -7.02 13.84
C PHE A 21 7.57 -5.79 13.98
N ASP A 22 7.12 -5.52 15.20
CA ASP A 22 6.52 -4.23 15.48
C ASP A 22 6.64 -3.80 16.96
N HIS A 23 6.47 -2.50 17.17
CA HIS A 23 6.27 -1.84 18.44
C HIS A 23 5.44 -0.57 18.21
N HIS A 24 4.30 -0.44 18.88
CA HIS A 24 3.34 0.67 18.71
C HIS A 24 2.76 0.82 17.29
N ARG A 25 2.55 -0.28 16.56
CA ARG A 25 1.92 -0.29 15.23
C ARG A 25 2.63 0.63 14.22
N ARG A 26 3.96 0.66 14.30
CA ARG A 26 4.83 1.33 13.33
C ARG A 26 4.79 0.62 11.98
N ASP A 27 4.57 -0.70 11.99
CA ASP A 27 4.40 -1.49 10.77
C ASP A 27 2.93 -1.91 10.56
N PRO A 28 2.09 -1.07 9.93
CA PRO A 28 0.71 -1.46 9.60
C PRO A 28 0.62 -2.55 8.52
N LEU A 29 1.68 -2.80 7.73
CA LEU A 29 1.69 -3.88 6.73
C LEU A 29 1.72 -5.24 7.43
N ALA A 30 2.53 -5.39 8.47
CA ALA A 30 2.59 -6.62 9.24
C ALA A 30 1.20 -7.02 9.76
N TYR A 31 0.41 -6.07 10.25
CA TYR A 31 -0.93 -6.37 10.77
C TYR A 31 -1.89 -6.87 9.68
N ARG A 32 -1.87 -6.25 8.49
CA ARG A 32 -2.74 -6.65 7.38
C ARG A 32 -2.34 -8.00 6.79
N ILE A 33 -1.04 -8.19 6.52
CA ILE A 33 -0.48 -9.43 5.98
C ILE A 33 -0.73 -10.60 6.94
N LEU A 34 -0.49 -10.40 8.24
CA LEU A 34 -0.67 -11.44 9.24
C LEU A 34 -2.13 -11.64 9.66
N GLY A 35 -3.04 -10.71 9.30
CA GLY A 35 -4.42 -10.72 9.74
C GLY A 35 -4.60 -10.42 11.24
N ILE A 36 -3.68 -9.64 11.83
CA ILE A 36 -3.80 -9.16 13.21
C ILE A 36 -4.81 -8.00 13.22
N PRO A 37 -5.83 -8.00 14.11
CA PRO A 37 -6.81 -6.92 14.14
C PRO A 37 -6.18 -5.56 14.39
N GLY A 38 -6.54 -4.55 13.59
CA GLY A 38 -5.91 -3.23 13.63
C GLY A 38 -6.15 -2.42 14.92
N HIS A 39 -7.08 -2.82 15.79
CA HIS A 39 -7.29 -2.18 17.09
C HIS A 39 -6.31 -2.66 18.17
N VAL A 40 -5.55 -3.73 17.91
CA VAL A 40 -4.54 -4.25 18.84
C VAL A 40 -3.30 -3.36 18.78
N THR A 41 -2.95 -2.75 19.92
CA THR A 41 -1.75 -1.91 20.03
C THR A 41 -0.69 -2.63 20.87
N ALA A 42 0.47 -2.89 20.26
CA ALA A 42 1.61 -3.48 20.96
C ALA A 42 2.37 -2.41 21.75
N THR A 43 2.42 -2.47 23.08
CA THR A 43 3.28 -1.60 23.89
C THR A 43 4.63 -2.24 24.21
N ARG A 44 4.82 -3.50 23.80
CA ARG A 44 6.09 -4.25 23.85
C ARG A 44 6.43 -4.79 22.47
N ARG A 45 7.74 -4.99 22.22
CA ARG A 45 8.24 -5.57 20.97
C ARG A 45 7.73 -7.00 20.82
N TRP A 46 7.32 -7.37 19.60
CA TRP A 46 7.06 -8.75 19.22
C TRP A 46 7.76 -9.08 17.91
N TYR A 47 8.03 -10.36 17.70
CA TYR A 47 8.64 -10.89 16.48
C TYR A 47 7.85 -12.11 16.02
N TYR A 48 7.59 -12.17 14.72
CA TYR A 48 6.97 -13.32 14.09
C TYR A 48 7.77 -13.72 12.86
N PHE A 49 8.37 -14.90 12.92
CA PHE A 49 9.20 -15.42 11.85
C PHE A 49 8.47 -16.53 11.11
N ILE A 50 8.28 -16.35 9.80
CA ILE A 50 7.79 -17.39 8.90
C ILE A 50 9.02 -17.93 8.14
N PRO A 51 9.49 -19.16 8.42
CA PRO A 51 10.58 -19.76 7.65
C PRO A 51 10.11 -20.10 6.24
N ALA A 52 11.02 -20.21 5.28
CA ALA A 52 10.73 -20.71 3.94
C ALA A 52 10.13 -22.13 3.95
N LYS A 53 10.48 -22.95 4.94
CA LYS A 53 9.91 -24.28 5.18
C LYS A 53 9.76 -24.54 6.67
N GLY A 54 8.66 -25.18 7.07
CA GLY A 54 8.39 -25.56 8.46
C GLY A 54 7.47 -24.59 9.21
N ALA A 55 7.33 -24.79 10.51
CA ALA A 55 6.37 -24.04 11.32
C ALA A 55 6.86 -22.59 11.61
N PRO A 56 5.97 -21.58 11.58
CA PRO A 56 6.27 -20.24 12.05
C PRO A 56 6.69 -20.21 13.53
N ARG A 57 7.40 -19.16 13.92
CA ARG A 57 7.95 -18.96 15.27
C ARG A 57 7.58 -17.58 15.79
N LYS A 58 7.13 -17.49 17.03
CA LYS A 58 6.71 -16.25 17.70
C LYS A 58 7.62 -15.96 18.89
N LEU A 59 7.97 -14.69 19.08
CA LEU A 59 8.66 -14.19 20.27
C LEU A 59 7.93 -12.95 20.77
N VAL A 60 7.40 -13.04 21.98
CA VAL A 60 6.56 -11.99 22.58
C VAL A 60 7.07 -11.61 23.96
N HIS A 61 6.83 -10.37 24.38
CA HIS A 61 7.10 -10.00 25.76
C HIS A 61 6.10 -10.67 26.72
N ARG A 62 6.56 -11.10 27.89
CA ARG A 62 5.74 -11.85 28.87
C ARG A 62 4.49 -11.08 29.35
N ILE A 63 4.56 -9.74 29.41
CA ILE A 63 3.42 -8.85 29.72
C ILE A 63 2.34 -8.89 28.63
N GLU A 64 2.71 -8.97 27.35
CA GLU A 64 1.78 -8.95 26.20
C GLU A 64 1.83 -10.29 25.46
N SER A 65 1.83 -11.39 26.21
CA SER A 65 2.11 -12.73 25.67
C SER A 65 1.05 -13.28 24.72
N GLN A 66 -0.10 -12.61 24.61
CA GLN A 66 -1.25 -13.05 23.82
C GLN A 66 -1.33 -12.39 22.44
N ILE A 67 -0.49 -11.40 22.15
CA ILE A 67 -0.63 -10.54 20.96
C ILE A 67 -0.56 -11.30 19.62
N LEU A 68 0.13 -12.44 19.60
CA LEU A 68 0.27 -13.30 18.42
C LEU A 68 -0.46 -14.66 18.57
N ASP A 69 -1.39 -14.81 19.52
CA ASP A 69 -2.00 -16.12 19.81
C ASP A 69 -2.87 -16.65 18.69
N ALA A 70 -3.52 -15.75 17.93
CA ALA A 70 -4.31 -16.11 16.77
C ALA A 70 -3.48 -16.63 15.57
N LEU A 71 -2.17 -16.35 15.55
CA LEU A 71 -1.28 -16.82 14.48
C LEU A 71 -0.86 -18.27 14.74
N PRO A 72 -0.48 -19.07 13.72
CA PRO A 72 0.07 -20.40 13.94
C PRO A 72 1.54 -20.35 14.43
N GLY A 73 2.07 -21.50 14.85
CA GLY A 73 3.49 -21.66 15.17
C GLY A 73 3.85 -21.63 16.65
N SER A 74 5.08 -22.06 16.96
CA SER A 74 5.59 -22.17 18.33
C SER A 74 5.83 -20.80 18.94
N LYS A 75 5.48 -20.62 20.22
CA LYS A 75 5.63 -19.36 20.95
C LYS A 75 6.71 -19.45 22.02
N GLN A 76 7.63 -18.49 22.02
CA GLN A 76 8.54 -18.22 23.12
C GLN A 76 8.25 -16.83 23.70
N ALA A 77 8.56 -16.64 24.98
CA ALA A 77 8.37 -15.38 25.68
C ALA A 77 9.70 -14.88 26.25
N TYR A 78 9.83 -13.56 26.41
CA TYR A 78 10.96 -12.93 27.07
C TYR A 78 10.53 -11.83 28.05
N SER A 79 11.41 -11.48 28.99
CA SER A 79 11.24 -10.35 29.92
C SER A 79 12.41 -9.35 29.85
N SER A 80 13.66 -9.81 29.77
CA SER A 80 14.84 -8.92 29.69
C SER A 80 15.32 -8.77 28.25
N TRP A 81 16.12 -7.73 27.98
CA TRP A 81 16.71 -7.54 26.65
C TRP A 81 17.73 -8.64 26.32
N GLN A 82 18.44 -9.19 27.32
CA GLN A 82 19.35 -10.31 27.11
C GLN A 82 18.60 -11.59 26.70
N GLU A 83 17.47 -11.87 27.36
CA GLU A 83 16.60 -12.99 26.99
C GLU A 83 16.03 -12.76 25.59
N GLN A 84 15.59 -11.55 25.27
CA GLN A 84 15.12 -11.18 23.94
C GLN A 84 16.18 -11.47 22.87
N HIS A 85 17.41 -11.01 23.05
CA HIS A 85 18.48 -11.19 22.07
C HIS A 85 18.83 -12.67 21.89
N THR A 86 18.90 -13.42 22.99
CA THR A 86 19.17 -14.87 22.97
C THR A 86 18.07 -15.61 22.21
N ARG A 87 16.80 -15.36 22.55
CA ARG A 87 15.65 -16.02 21.91
C ARG A 87 15.48 -15.62 20.45
N LEU A 88 15.80 -14.37 20.10
CA LEU A 88 15.80 -13.92 18.70
C LEU A 88 16.91 -14.60 17.90
N LYS A 89 18.10 -14.79 18.49
CA LYS A 89 19.18 -15.58 17.88
C LYS A 89 18.75 -17.03 17.65
N ASP A 90 18.13 -17.67 18.64
CA ASP A 90 17.61 -19.03 18.50
C ASP A 90 16.52 -19.12 17.41
N MET A 91 15.63 -18.13 17.36
CA MET A 91 14.59 -18.00 16.32
C MET A 91 15.17 -17.87 14.92
N LEU A 92 16.35 -17.28 14.73
CA LEU A 92 16.97 -17.08 13.42
C LEU A 92 18.09 -18.08 13.13
N SER A 93 18.30 -19.05 14.01
CA SER A 93 19.34 -20.07 13.85
C SER A 93 19.19 -20.83 12.52
N GLY A 94 20.30 -20.95 11.79
CA GLY A 94 20.36 -21.60 10.48
C GLY A 94 19.92 -20.73 9.30
N CYS A 95 19.44 -19.51 9.53
CA CYS A 95 19.11 -18.56 8.46
C CYS A 95 20.34 -17.74 8.07
N SER A 96 20.53 -17.52 6.77
CA SER A 96 21.55 -16.63 6.22
C SER A 96 20.93 -15.33 5.69
N ARG A 97 19.77 -15.41 5.03
CA ARG A 97 19.11 -14.27 4.36
C ARG A 97 17.62 -14.25 4.66
N ILE A 98 17.14 -13.15 5.24
CA ILE A 98 15.72 -13.00 5.60
C ILE A 98 15.17 -11.66 5.12
N ALA A 99 13.86 -11.61 4.87
CA ALA A 99 13.17 -10.36 4.62
C ALA A 99 12.69 -9.69 5.91
N MET A 100 12.67 -8.36 5.88
CA MET A 100 11.97 -7.49 6.83
C MET A 100 11.36 -6.30 6.08
N GLN A 101 10.44 -5.57 6.71
CA GLN A 101 9.95 -4.25 6.26
C GLN A 101 11.06 -3.21 6.39
N TYR A 102 12.05 -3.37 5.51
CA TYR A 102 13.28 -2.62 5.37
C TYR A 102 13.38 -2.17 3.92
N SER A 103 13.87 -0.94 3.68
CA SER A 103 14.17 -0.46 2.34
C SER A 103 15.59 0.14 2.32
N PRO A 104 16.55 -0.46 1.60
CA PRO A 104 17.88 0.11 1.43
C PRO A 104 17.80 1.56 0.94
N ASN A 105 18.54 2.46 1.60
CA ASN A 105 18.57 3.90 1.32
C ASN A 105 17.19 4.59 1.37
N CYS A 106 16.21 3.99 2.07
CA CYS A 106 14.82 4.46 2.06
C CYS A 106 14.24 4.60 0.63
N ALA A 107 14.65 3.72 -0.30
CA ALA A 107 14.20 3.76 -1.69
C ALA A 107 12.66 3.65 -1.81
N ILE A 108 12.01 2.98 -0.86
CA ILE A 108 10.56 2.82 -0.77
C ILE A 108 10.11 3.15 0.67
N PRO A 109 9.71 4.40 0.96
CA PRO A 109 9.31 4.82 2.31
C PRO A 109 8.17 4.00 2.90
N TYR A 110 7.20 3.57 2.07
CA TYR A 110 6.09 2.70 2.49
C TYR A 110 6.51 1.35 3.07
N VAL A 111 7.72 0.87 2.75
CA VAL A 111 8.26 -0.40 3.25
C VAL A 111 9.34 -0.17 4.31
N SER A 112 9.89 1.04 4.45
CA SER A 112 10.95 1.36 5.40
C SER A 112 10.42 1.59 6.83
N LEU A 113 9.81 0.54 7.42
CA LEU A 113 9.02 0.66 8.66
C LEU A 113 9.76 0.13 9.91
N VAL A 114 10.65 -0.85 9.75
CA VAL A 114 11.48 -1.35 10.86
C VAL A 114 12.56 -0.33 11.19
N ASP A 115 12.67 0.03 12.47
CA ASP A 115 13.64 1.02 12.93
C ASP A 115 15.09 0.52 12.77
N ALA A 116 16.01 1.47 12.57
CA ALA A 116 17.43 1.18 12.34
C ALA A 116 18.06 0.34 13.47
N GLY A 117 17.71 0.61 14.73
CA GLY A 117 18.25 -0.14 15.87
C GLY A 117 17.82 -1.60 15.88
N THR A 118 16.58 -1.90 15.48
CA THR A 118 16.11 -3.27 15.31
C THR A 118 16.79 -3.96 14.12
N VAL A 119 17.01 -3.25 13.01
CA VAL A 119 17.77 -3.77 11.86
C VAL A 119 19.21 -4.09 12.25
N GLU A 120 19.88 -3.21 12.99
CA GLU A 120 21.24 -3.42 13.52
C GLU A 120 21.29 -4.63 14.47
N LEU A 121 20.32 -4.74 15.38
CA LEU A 121 20.21 -5.90 16.28
C LEU A 121 20.12 -7.20 15.49
N VAL A 122 19.22 -7.30 14.51
CA VAL A 122 19.04 -8.53 13.73
C VAL A 122 20.28 -8.85 12.88
N ARG A 123 20.92 -7.84 12.27
CA ARG A 123 22.20 -8.02 11.55
C ARG A 123 23.32 -8.52 12.45
N SER A 124 23.38 -8.07 13.71
CA SER A 124 24.38 -8.52 14.68
C SER A 124 24.30 -10.03 14.99
N LEU A 125 23.18 -10.68 14.65
CA LEU A 125 22.97 -12.11 14.79
C LEU A 125 23.55 -12.93 13.63
N GLY A 126 24.16 -12.28 12.63
CA GLY A 126 24.81 -12.93 11.49
C GLY A 126 23.90 -13.18 10.29
N VAL A 127 22.75 -12.49 10.21
CA VAL A 127 21.77 -12.65 9.13
C VAL A 127 21.76 -11.41 8.23
N GLU A 128 21.75 -11.64 6.91
CA GLU A 128 21.51 -10.60 5.92
C GLU A 128 20.02 -10.24 5.89
N ILE A 129 19.71 -8.95 6.05
CA ILE A 129 18.34 -8.43 5.88
C ILE A 129 18.20 -7.89 4.46
N VAL A 130 17.22 -8.43 3.73
CA VAL A 130 16.76 -7.91 2.45
C VAL A 130 15.40 -7.21 2.59
N SER A 131 15.06 -6.37 1.61
CA SER A 131 13.77 -5.70 1.58
C SER A 131 12.62 -6.67 1.32
N SER A 132 11.53 -6.55 2.09
CA SER A 132 10.29 -7.27 1.82
C SER A 132 9.44 -6.64 0.71
N ALA A 133 9.87 -5.55 0.07
CA ALA A 133 9.04 -4.74 -0.83
C ALA A 133 8.34 -5.54 -1.93
N ASN A 134 9.04 -6.45 -2.60
CA ASN A 134 8.45 -7.28 -3.65
C ASN A 134 7.39 -8.23 -3.09
N MET A 135 7.68 -8.89 -1.96
CA MET A 135 6.71 -9.79 -1.33
C MET A 135 5.50 -9.04 -0.78
N VAL A 136 5.69 -7.85 -0.20
CA VAL A 136 4.58 -7.00 0.26
C VAL A 136 3.57 -6.74 -0.86
N GLN A 137 4.02 -6.48 -2.10
CA GLN A 137 3.12 -6.30 -3.24
C GLN A 137 2.25 -7.53 -3.51
N GLU A 138 2.78 -8.73 -3.33
CA GLU A 138 2.01 -9.97 -3.54
C GLU A 138 0.85 -10.15 -2.55
N PHE A 139 0.98 -9.61 -1.34
CA PHE A 139 -0.03 -9.76 -0.29
C PHE A 139 -0.94 -8.53 -0.13
N GLU A 140 -0.48 -7.36 -0.55
CA GLU A 140 -1.22 -6.09 -0.37
C GLU A 140 -1.81 -5.54 -1.68
N ALA A 141 -1.25 -5.90 -2.84
CA ALA A 141 -1.58 -5.28 -4.12
C ALA A 141 -2.13 -6.25 -5.18
N ARG A 142 -2.61 -7.44 -4.77
CA ARG A 142 -3.30 -8.38 -5.66
C ARG A 142 -4.81 -8.17 -5.63
N LEU A 143 -5.38 -7.87 -6.79
CA LEU A 143 -6.84 -7.84 -6.98
C LEU A 143 -7.38 -9.27 -7.02
N SER A 144 -8.42 -9.55 -6.24
CA SER A 144 -9.26 -10.73 -6.46
C SER A 144 -9.93 -10.65 -7.85
N GLU A 145 -10.40 -11.78 -8.38
CA GLU A 145 -11.13 -11.81 -9.66
C GLU A 145 -12.30 -10.82 -9.69
N LYS A 146 -13.03 -10.70 -8.57
CA LYS A 146 -14.13 -9.74 -8.42
C LYS A 146 -13.63 -8.30 -8.47
N GLN A 147 -12.54 -7.97 -7.78
CA GLN A 147 -11.95 -6.63 -7.80
C GLN A 147 -11.38 -6.29 -9.19
N PHE A 148 -10.76 -7.25 -9.87
CA PHE A 148 -10.28 -7.09 -11.23
C PHE A 148 -11.43 -6.83 -12.21
N ALA A 149 -12.49 -7.64 -12.17
CA ALA A 149 -13.67 -7.43 -12.99
C ALA A 149 -14.31 -6.05 -12.74
N ALA A 150 -14.39 -5.63 -11.47
CA ALA A 150 -14.86 -4.30 -11.10
C ALA A 150 -13.95 -3.18 -11.65
N HIS A 151 -12.63 -3.35 -11.60
CA HIS A 151 -11.66 -2.41 -12.16
C HIS A 151 -11.82 -2.24 -13.68
N ILE A 152 -11.98 -3.36 -14.41
CA ILE A 152 -12.23 -3.32 -15.86
C ILE A 152 -13.56 -2.61 -16.19
N GLU A 153 -14.60 -2.88 -15.41
CA GLU A 153 -15.90 -2.23 -15.60
C GLU A 153 -15.84 -0.72 -15.28
N ALA A 154 -15.13 -0.32 -14.22
CA ALA A 154 -14.88 1.08 -13.93
C ALA A 154 -14.15 1.78 -15.09
N GLY A 155 -13.11 1.14 -15.64
CA GLY A 155 -12.37 1.66 -16.80
C GLY A 155 -13.26 1.92 -18.02
N ARG A 156 -14.22 1.03 -18.33
CA ARG A 156 -15.19 1.26 -19.42
C ARG A 156 -16.07 2.49 -19.19
N ARG A 157 -16.53 2.68 -17.96
CA ARG A 157 -17.40 3.81 -17.59
C ARG A 157 -16.63 5.13 -17.60
N VAL A 158 -15.39 5.13 -17.09
CA VAL A 158 -14.49 6.28 -17.14
C VAL A 158 -14.14 6.65 -18.59
N ASP A 159 -13.84 5.68 -19.46
CA ASP A 159 -13.57 5.93 -20.89
C ASP A 159 -14.76 6.58 -21.61
N ARG A 160 -15.98 6.17 -21.25
CA ARG A 160 -17.20 6.78 -21.77
C ARG A 160 -17.36 8.22 -21.26
N ALA A 161 -17.20 8.45 -19.96
CA ALA A 161 -17.27 9.79 -19.36
C ALA A 161 -16.23 10.75 -19.99
N ARG A 162 -15.01 10.27 -20.29
CA ARG A 162 -14.00 11.02 -21.05
C ARG A 162 -14.55 11.52 -22.38
N ARG A 163 -15.15 10.61 -23.16
CA ARG A 163 -15.67 10.92 -24.49
C ARG A 163 -16.79 11.94 -24.41
N GLU A 164 -17.73 11.72 -23.50
CA GLU A 164 -18.86 12.61 -23.25
C GLU A 164 -18.39 14.00 -22.80
N ALA A 165 -17.31 14.10 -22.01
CA ALA A 165 -16.74 15.38 -21.60
C ALA A 165 -16.17 16.17 -22.79
N PHE A 166 -15.42 15.53 -23.69
CA PHE A 166 -14.93 16.20 -24.91
C PHE A 166 -16.07 16.56 -25.87
N GLU A 167 -17.12 15.73 -25.97
CA GLU A 167 -18.32 16.05 -26.73
C GLU A 167 -19.05 17.27 -26.15
N PHE A 168 -19.19 17.33 -24.82
CA PHE A 168 -19.77 18.46 -24.10
C PHE A 168 -19.02 19.76 -24.37
N ILE A 169 -17.68 19.76 -24.27
CA ILE A 169 -16.84 20.90 -24.64
C ILE A 169 -17.09 21.31 -26.08
N GLY A 170 -17.03 20.35 -27.01
CA GLY A 170 -17.20 20.61 -28.44
C GLY A 170 -18.58 21.18 -28.79
N GLN A 171 -19.63 20.71 -28.14
CA GLN A 171 -21.00 21.22 -28.31
C GLN A 171 -21.11 22.68 -27.88
N ARG A 172 -20.63 23.03 -26.67
CA ARG A 172 -20.67 24.40 -26.15
C ARG A 172 -19.88 25.38 -27.03
N ILE A 173 -18.69 24.99 -27.47
CA ILE A 173 -17.88 25.81 -28.39
C ILE A 173 -18.60 26.04 -29.73
N ARG A 174 -19.27 25.02 -30.28
CA ARG A 174 -19.99 25.14 -31.56
C ARG A 174 -21.27 25.97 -31.44
N SER A 175 -21.96 25.93 -30.30
CA SER A 175 -23.17 26.74 -30.05
C SER A 175 -22.86 28.19 -29.62
N GLY A 176 -21.59 28.52 -29.40
CA GLY A 176 -21.18 29.86 -28.94
C GLY A 176 -21.44 30.10 -27.45
N GLU A 177 -21.70 29.04 -26.69
CA GLU A 177 -21.92 29.10 -25.25
C GLU A 177 -20.58 29.18 -24.50
N ARG A 178 -20.58 29.88 -23.36
CA ARG A 178 -19.42 29.94 -22.47
C ARG A 178 -19.26 28.62 -21.73
N ILE A 179 -18.02 28.17 -21.62
CA ILE A 179 -17.62 26.99 -20.86
C ILE A 179 -16.23 27.24 -20.27
N ASN A 180 -15.98 26.74 -19.07
CA ASN A 180 -14.67 26.70 -18.43
C ASN A 180 -14.31 25.27 -17.98
N ASP A 181 -13.08 25.06 -17.53
CA ASP A 181 -12.61 23.78 -16.97
C ASP A 181 -13.41 23.29 -15.75
N TYR A 182 -13.85 24.19 -14.87
CA TYR A 182 -14.72 23.84 -13.75
C TYR A 182 -16.08 23.26 -14.20
N ASP A 183 -16.71 23.83 -15.23
CA ASP A 183 -17.95 23.31 -15.80
C ASP A 183 -17.79 21.87 -16.30
N VAL A 184 -16.64 21.58 -16.94
CA VAL A 184 -16.30 20.23 -17.42
C VAL A 184 -16.05 19.28 -16.25
N LYS A 185 -15.32 19.72 -15.21
CA LYS A 185 -15.11 18.94 -13.99
C LYS A 185 -16.45 18.55 -13.35
N GLN A 186 -17.37 19.49 -13.21
CA GLN A 186 -18.72 19.22 -12.67
C GLN A 186 -19.52 18.28 -13.57
N PHE A 187 -19.39 18.40 -14.89
CA PHE A 187 -20.00 17.46 -15.83
C PHE A 187 -19.49 16.03 -15.63
N ILE A 188 -18.17 15.83 -15.50
CA ILE A 188 -17.57 14.49 -15.29
C ILE A 188 -17.99 13.91 -13.94
N LEU A 189 -17.98 14.70 -12.86
CA LEU A 189 -18.44 14.24 -11.54
C LEU A 189 -19.90 13.77 -11.57
N LYS A 190 -20.76 14.49 -12.28
CA LYS A 190 -22.15 14.07 -12.50
C LYS A 190 -22.23 12.76 -13.29
N GLN A 191 -21.39 12.58 -14.31
CA GLN A 191 -21.32 11.31 -15.04
C GLN A 191 -20.86 10.17 -14.13
N PHE A 192 -19.92 10.40 -13.23
CA PHE A 192 -19.46 9.38 -12.29
C PHE A 192 -20.58 8.97 -11.35
N GLU A 193 -21.25 9.93 -10.72
CA GLU A 193 -22.39 9.68 -9.83
C GLU A 193 -23.50 8.89 -10.54
N GLN A 194 -23.93 9.34 -11.73
CA GLN A 194 -24.98 8.69 -12.50
C GLN A 194 -24.64 7.26 -12.92
N ASN A 195 -23.35 6.93 -13.01
CA ASN A 195 -22.85 5.62 -13.40
C ASN A 195 -22.32 4.79 -12.23
N GLY A 196 -22.60 5.21 -10.99
CA GLY A 196 -22.23 4.50 -9.77
C GLY A 196 -20.71 4.39 -9.58
N LEU A 197 -19.96 5.37 -10.08
CA LEU A 197 -18.54 5.51 -9.84
C LEU A 197 -18.32 6.44 -8.62
N THR A 198 -17.22 6.20 -7.91
CA THR A 198 -16.79 7.00 -6.77
C THR A 198 -15.36 7.45 -6.99
N THR A 199 -15.04 8.68 -6.59
CA THR A 199 -13.72 9.29 -6.69
C THR A 199 -13.40 10.03 -5.39
N ASP A 200 -12.13 10.25 -5.06
CA ASP A 200 -11.69 10.88 -3.82
C ASP A 200 -11.53 12.41 -3.95
N HIS A 201 -10.64 12.85 -4.84
CA HIS A 201 -10.30 14.26 -5.10
C HIS A 201 -10.96 14.80 -6.38
N GLY A 202 -11.60 13.92 -7.17
CA GLY A 202 -12.28 14.28 -8.40
C GLY A 202 -11.32 14.51 -9.59
N PRO A 203 -11.87 14.68 -10.80
CA PRO A 203 -11.06 14.81 -12.00
C PRO A 203 -10.41 16.20 -12.09
N ILE A 204 -9.25 16.24 -12.72
CA ILE A 204 -8.54 17.47 -13.11
C ILE A 204 -8.91 17.78 -14.56
N VAL A 205 -9.39 18.99 -14.80
CA VAL A 205 -9.54 19.56 -16.15
C VAL A 205 -8.66 20.79 -16.21
N ALA A 206 -7.73 20.83 -17.15
CA ALA A 206 -6.74 21.90 -17.24
C ALA A 206 -6.66 22.43 -18.67
N VAL A 207 -6.55 23.76 -18.81
CA VAL A 207 -6.53 24.48 -20.09
C VAL A 207 -5.17 25.13 -20.30
N ASN A 208 -4.58 24.96 -21.49
CA ASN A 208 -3.32 25.58 -21.91
C ASN A 208 -2.20 25.43 -20.86
N GLU A 209 -1.70 26.52 -20.29
CA GLU A 209 -0.61 26.53 -19.31
C GLU A 209 -0.92 25.69 -18.06
N HIS A 210 -2.18 25.60 -17.65
CA HIS A 210 -2.57 24.82 -16.48
C HIS A 210 -2.36 23.31 -16.69
N ALA A 211 -2.33 22.83 -17.94
CA ALA A 211 -2.02 21.44 -18.22
C ALA A 211 -0.56 21.05 -17.91
N SER A 212 0.29 22.03 -17.62
CA SER A 212 1.67 21.82 -17.15
C SER A 212 1.82 21.81 -15.63
N ASP A 213 0.75 22.11 -14.88
CA ASP A 213 0.74 22.11 -13.42
C ASP A 213 0.03 20.84 -12.89
N PRO A 214 0.77 19.85 -12.34
CA PRO A 214 0.19 18.62 -11.81
C PRO A 214 -0.62 18.84 -10.52
N HIS A 215 -0.57 20.04 -9.93
CA HIS A 215 -1.35 20.43 -8.77
C HIS A 215 -2.51 21.37 -9.11
N TYR A 216 -2.76 21.60 -10.41
CA TYR A 216 -3.90 22.40 -10.84
C TYR A 216 -5.22 21.71 -10.52
N GLU A 217 -6.13 22.45 -9.89
CA GLU A 217 -7.49 21.99 -9.66
C GLU A 217 -8.46 23.16 -9.90
N PRO A 218 -9.35 23.08 -10.91
CA PRO A 218 -10.31 24.14 -11.15
C PRO A 218 -11.38 24.15 -10.05
N THR A 219 -11.76 25.34 -9.60
CA THR A 219 -12.80 25.59 -8.60
C THR A 219 -13.84 26.58 -9.13
N SER A 220 -14.94 26.78 -8.41
CA SER A 220 -15.95 27.79 -8.78
C SER A 220 -15.38 29.22 -8.83
N ASP A 221 -14.36 29.49 -8.01
CA ASP A 221 -13.76 30.83 -7.86
C ASP A 221 -12.52 31.01 -8.74
N ALA A 222 -11.92 29.92 -9.22
CA ALA A 222 -10.75 29.90 -10.07
C ALA A 222 -10.92 28.86 -11.19
N ALA A 223 -11.39 29.33 -12.35
CA ALA A 223 -11.65 28.52 -13.53
C ALA A 223 -11.16 29.23 -14.81
N SER A 224 -10.64 28.45 -15.76
CA SER A 224 -10.12 28.96 -17.04
C SER A 224 -11.16 28.77 -18.14
N PRO A 225 -11.49 29.83 -18.91
CA PRO A 225 -12.40 29.68 -20.05
C PRO A 225 -11.78 28.75 -21.11
N ILE A 226 -12.60 27.88 -21.69
CA ILE A 226 -12.20 27.01 -22.81
C ILE A 226 -12.72 27.64 -24.10
N ARG A 227 -11.82 27.88 -25.05
CA ARG A 227 -12.09 28.51 -26.35
C ARG A 227 -11.56 27.65 -27.50
N ARG A 228 -12.01 27.99 -28.71
CA ARG A 228 -11.50 27.36 -29.93
C ARG A 228 -10.00 27.64 -30.07
N GLY A 229 -9.20 26.58 -30.20
CA GLY A 229 -7.75 26.66 -30.32
C GLY A 229 -7.00 26.35 -29.02
N ASP A 230 -7.71 26.28 -27.89
CA ASP A 230 -7.09 25.92 -26.61
C ASP A 230 -6.78 24.42 -26.53
N PHE A 231 -5.71 24.11 -25.80
CA PHE A 231 -5.38 22.77 -25.39
C PHE A 231 -6.12 22.42 -24.10
N VAL A 232 -6.71 21.22 -24.02
CA VAL A 232 -7.42 20.73 -22.83
C VAL A 232 -6.88 19.37 -22.42
N LEU A 233 -6.44 19.25 -21.17
CA LEU A 233 -6.06 18.00 -20.52
C LEU A 233 -7.15 17.60 -19.53
N ILE A 234 -7.54 16.33 -19.55
CA ILE A 234 -8.46 15.73 -18.57
C ILE A 234 -7.74 14.54 -17.93
N ASP A 235 -7.53 14.62 -16.63
CA ASP A 235 -7.08 13.50 -15.78
C ASP A 235 -8.22 13.11 -14.84
N MET A 236 -8.54 11.81 -14.75
CA MET A 236 -9.71 11.34 -13.99
C MET A 236 -9.56 9.88 -13.57
N TRP A 237 -10.13 9.56 -12.41
CA TRP A 237 -10.05 8.25 -11.75
C TRP A 237 -11.28 7.96 -10.91
#